data_AF-A0A2N6ESQ1-F1
#
_entry.id   AF-A0A2N6ESQ1-F1
#
_cell.length_a   1.000
_cell.length_b   1.000
_cell.length_c   1.000
_cell.angle_alpha   90.00
_cell.angle_beta   90.00
_cell.angle_gamma   90.00
#
_symmetry.space_group_name_H-M   'P 1'
#
loop_
_entity.id
_entity.type
_entity.pdbx_description
1 polymer ?
#
loop_
_entity_poly.entity_id
_entity_poly.type
_entity_poly.pdbx_seq_one_letter_code
_entity_poly.pdbx_strand_id
1 'polypeptide(L)'
;MKKFFILLACWFATIVAVIVGSYIYSYYQAAEYDDRALPYIMNVVPEISKWNPDITRSLMAAEVLETVSEEQLVRIMTLFSRMGGLLSMESPEFQKVLSEEDSGSGKKAVIAYEMAARYENGDALISINLLERDGSFEVYRFNVSSEALAESP
;
A
#
# COMPACT_ATOMS: atom_id res chain seq x y z
N MET A 1 20.84 -43.61 -13.59
CA MET A 1 19.80 -43.19 -12.61
C MET A 1 20.34 -42.34 -11.46
N LYS A 2 21.39 -42.77 -10.72
CA LYS A 2 21.94 -41.99 -9.58
C LYS A 2 22.34 -40.53 -9.91
N LYS A 3 22.96 -40.29 -11.07
CA LYS A 3 23.34 -38.95 -11.54
C LYS A 3 22.14 -38.03 -11.84
N PHE A 4 21.02 -38.61 -12.28
CA PHE A 4 19.78 -37.87 -12.55
C PHE A 4 19.12 -37.40 -11.24
N PHE A 5 19.07 -38.26 -10.22
CA PHE A 5 18.56 -37.88 -8.90
C PHE A 5 19.42 -36.80 -8.21
N ILE A 6 20.74 -36.84 -8.39
CA ILE A 6 21.65 -35.80 -7.89
C ILE A 6 21.39 -34.47 -8.60
N LEU A 7 21.23 -34.47 -9.93
CA LEU A 7 20.90 -33.25 -10.68
C LEU A 7 19.53 -32.70 -10.29
N LEU A 8 18.53 -33.56 -10.08
CA LEU A 8 17.20 -33.16 -9.64
C LEU A 8 17.23 -32.55 -8.22
N ALA A 9 18.00 -33.14 -7.31
CA ALA A 9 18.18 -32.61 -5.96
C ALA A 9 18.91 -31.26 -5.96
N CYS A 10 19.95 -31.09 -6.79
CA CYS A 10 20.62 -29.80 -6.94
C CYS A 10 19.69 -28.74 -7.53
N TRP A 11 18.88 -29.09 -8.53
CA TRP A 11 17.90 -28.16 -9.12
C TRP A 11 16.84 -27.73 -8.11
N PHE A 12 16.31 -28.68 -7.35
CA PHE A 12 15.35 -28.39 -6.28
C PHE A 12 15.97 -27.51 -5.18
N ALA A 13 17.21 -27.79 -4.77
CA ALA A 13 17.93 -26.99 -3.79
C ALA A 13 18.13 -25.53 -4.27
N THR A 14 18.44 -25.32 -5.56
CA THR A 14 18.55 -23.97 -6.14
C THR A 14 17.21 -23.23 -6.09
N ILE A 15 16.09 -23.89 -6.41
CA ILE A 15 14.76 -23.27 -6.34
C ILE A 15 14.44 -22.84 -4.91
N VAL A 16 14.67 -23.74 -3.94
CA VAL A 16 14.44 -23.42 -2.52
C VAL A 16 15.32 -22.25 -2.07
N ALA A 17 16.59 -22.23 -2.47
CA ALA A 17 17.50 -21.12 -2.13
C ALA A 17 17.03 -19.78 -2.71
N VAL A 18 16.53 -19.75 -3.95
CA VAL A 18 15.97 -18.54 -4.56
C VAL A 18 14.72 -18.06 -3.82
N ILE A 19 13.82 -18.97 -3.47
CA ILE A 19 12.60 -18.64 -2.72
C ILE A 19 12.95 -18.04 -1.35
N VAL A 20 13.79 -18.73 -0.56
CA VAL A 20 14.21 -18.27 0.76
C VAL A 20 14.95 -16.94 0.68
N GLY A 21 15.86 -16.78 -0.28
CA GLY A 21 16.57 -15.53 -0.52
C GLY A 21 15.62 -14.36 -0.81
N SER A 22 14.56 -14.60 -1.61
CA SER A 22 13.54 -13.58 -1.89
C SER A 22 12.77 -13.16 -0.64
N TYR A 23 12.36 -14.11 0.22
CA TYR A 23 11.65 -13.77 1.46
C TYR A 23 12.51 -12.94 2.41
N ILE A 24 13.79 -13.29 2.56
CA ILE A 24 14.74 -12.55 3.39
C ILE A 24 14.92 -11.12 2.86
N TYR A 25 15.07 -10.96 1.54
CA TYR A 25 15.23 -9.65 0.91
C TYR A 25 14.01 -8.73 1.13
N SER A 26 12.79 -9.27 1.03
CA SER A 26 11.57 -8.52 1.33
C SER A 26 11.48 -8.11 2.81
N TYR A 27 11.90 -8.98 3.73
CA TYR A 27 11.91 -8.66 5.17
C TYR A 27 12.85 -7.51 5.52
N TYR A 28 14.05 -7.47 4.93
CA TYR A 28 14.99 -6.36 5.18
C TYR A 28 14.50 -5.02 4.63
N GLN A 29 13.86 -5.00 3.46
CA GLN A 29 13.25 -3.78 2.94
C GLN A 29 12.08 -3.32 3.81
N ALA A 30 11.22 -4.23 4.28
CA ALA A 30 10.14 -3.87 5.20
C ALA A 30 10.70 -3.22 6.48
N ALA A 31 11.72 -3.83 7.08
CA ALA A 31 12.35 -3.33 8.32
C ALA A 31 12.96 -1.92 8.19
N GLU A 32 13.35 -1.48 6.99
CA GLU A 32 13.89 -0.14 6.74
C GLU A 32 12.82 0.97 6.91
N TYR A 33 11.56 0.65 6.60
CA TYR A 33 10.47 1.63 6.56
C TYR A 33 9.45 1.45 7.68
N ASP A 34 9.22 0.21 8.13
CA ASP A 34 8.11 -0.16 9.02
C ASP A 34 8.07 0.67 10.32
N ASP A 35 9.23 0.95 10.93
CA ASP A 35 9.33 1.74 12.16
C ASP A 35 8.70 3.13 12.06
N ARG A 36 8.66 3.70 10.85
CA ARG A 36 8.08 5.03 10.58
C ARG A 36 6.77 4.94 9.80
N ALA A 37 6.67 3.99 8.86
CA ALA A 37 5.54 3.85 7.96
C ALA A 37 4.32 3.30 8.71
N LEU A 38 4.48 2.29 9.56
CA LEU A 38 3.34 1.68 10.26
C LEU A 38 2.64 2.70 11.18
N PRO A 39 3.34 3.46 12.06
CA PRO A 39 2.69 4.48 12.87
C PRO A 39 2.00 5.56 12.02
N TYR A 40 2.62 5.95 10.89
CA TYR A 40 2.02 6.91 9.97
C TYR A 40 0.70 6.38 9.38
N ILE A 41 0.70 5.16 8.85
CA ILE A 41 -0.49 4.49 8.28
C ILE A 41 -1.60 4.38 9.32
N MET A 42 -1.28 3.94 10.54
CA MET A 42 -2.24 3.81 11.64
C MET A 42 -2.90 5.14 12.02
N ASN A 43 -2.23 6.28 11.77
CA ASN A 43 -2.79 7.60 12.01
C ASN A 43 -3.60 8.13 10.81
N VAL A 44 -3.12 7.94 9.57
CA VAL A 44 -3.74 8.56 8.39
C VAL A 44 -4.92 7.77 7.82
N VAL A 45 -4.89 6.43 7.89
CA VAL A 45 -5.98 5.60 7.34
C VAL A 45 -7.32 5.88 8.02
N PRO A 46 -7.41 6.03 9.36
CA PRO A 46 -8.65 6.45 10.02
C PRO A 46 -9.13 7.83 9.58
N GLU A 47 -8.22 8.79 9.36
CA GLU A 47 -8.56 10.14 8.93
C GLU A 47 -9.10 10.16 7.49
N ILE A 48 -8.44 9.46 6.56
CA ILE A 48 -8.91 9.30 5.17
C ILE A 48 -10.25 8.55 5.13
N SER A 49 -10.43 7.57 6.01
CA SER A 49 -11.68 6.80 6.16
C SER A 49 -12.86 7.59 6.74
N LYS A 50 -12.68 8.87 7.06
CA LYS A 50 -13.80 9.82 7.29
C LYS A 50 -14.39 10.34 5.98
N TRP A 51 -13.76 10.01 4.85
CA TRP A 51 -14.19 10.36 3.49
C TRP A 51 -14.33 11.86 3.26
N ASN A 52 -13.52 12.65 3.95
CA ASN A 52 -13.48 14.10 3.80
C ASN A 52 -12.43 14.47 2.73
N PRO A 53 -12.83 15.06 1.59
CA PRO A 53 -11.92 15.41 0.51
C PRO A 53 -10.80 16.35 0.95
N ASP A 54 -11.07 17.34 1.81
CA ASP A 54 -10.08 18.31 2.26
C ASP A 54 -9.02 17.67 3.16
N ILE A 55 -9.45 16.80 4.08
CA ILE A 55 -8.55 16.04 4.94
C ILE A 55 -7.68 15.12 4.08
N THR A 56 -8.29 14.34 3.19
CA THR A 56 -7.55 13.43 2.30
C THR A 56 -6.55 14.21 1.46
N ARG A 57 -6.96 15.34 0.86
CA ARG A 57 -6.08 16.20 0.05
C ARG A 57 -4.85 16.67 0.83
N SER A 58 -5.02 17.06 2.10
CA SER A 58 -3.92 17.55 2.94
C SER A 58 -2.88 16.48 3.28
N LEU A 59 -3.24 15.20 3.16
CA LEU A 59 -2.36 14.06 3.42
C LEU A 59 -1.68 13.53 2.15
N MET A 60 -2.13 13.96 0.97
CA MET A 60 -1.62 13.49 -0.31
C MET A 60 -0.33 14.22 -0.71
N ALA A 61 0.57 13.48 -1.36
CA ALA A 61 1.77 14.06 -1.95
C ALA A 61 1.43 15.09 -3.03
N ALA A 62 2.22 16.16 -3.11
CA ALA A 62 2.00 17.25 -4.06
C ALA A 62 1.91 16.77 -5.52
N GLU A 63 2.70 15.78 -5.91
CA GLU A 63 2.70 15.18 -7.25
C GLU A 63 1.34 14.55 -7.60
N VAL A 64 0.63 14.02 -6.62
CA VAL A 64 -0.71 13.47 -6.84
C VAL A 64 -1.72 14.61 -7.04
N LEU A 65 -1.55 15.71 -6.30
CA LEU A 65 -2.42 16.88 -6.39
C LEU A 65 -2.26 17.64 -7.72
N GLU A 66 -1.15 17.46 -8.43
CA GLU A 66 -0.97 17.97 -9.79
C GLU A 66 -1.77 17.19 -10.84
N THR A 67 -2.13 15.94 -10.55
CA THR A 67 -2.80 15.04 -11.51
C THR A 67 -4.27 14.77 -11.17
N VAL A 68 -4.64 14.85 -9.90
CA VAL A 68 -6.02 14.63 -9.42
C VAL A 68 -6.70 15.97 -9.16
N SER A 69 -7.77 16.25 -9.90
CA SER A 69 -8.57 17.45 -9.68
C SER A 69 -9.38 17.34 -8.38
N GLU A 70 -9.76 18.49 -7.83
CA GLU A 70 -10.59 18.55 -6.62
C GLU A 70 -11.93 17.84 -6.82
N GLU A 71 -12.56 18.01 -7.98
CA GLU A 71 -13.82 17.37 -8.33
C GLU A 71 -13.69 15.85 -8.44
N GLN A 72 -12.55 15.37 -8.95
CA GLN A 72 -12.25 13.93 -8.99
C GLN A 72 -12.09 13.37 -7.57
N LEU A 73 -11.36 14.07 -6.70
CA LEU A 73 -11.20 13.65 -5.31
C LEU A 73 -12.53 13.62 -4.56
N VAL A 74 -13.36 14.66 -4.70
CA VAL A 74 -14.71 14.72 -4.12
C VAL A 74 -15.55 13.54 -4.59
N ARG A 75 -15.52 13.22 -5.89
CA ARG A 75 -16.26 12.09 -6.46
C ARG A 75 -15.80 10.75 -5.88
N ILE A 76 -14.49 10.53 -5.76
CA ILE A 76 -13.92 9.29 -5.22
C ILE A 76 -14.27 9.16 -3.73
N MET A 77 -14.12 10.22 -2.94
CA MET A 77 -14.51 10.20 -1.52
C MET A 77 -16.01 9.97 -1.35
N THR A 78 -16.86 10.51 -2.23
CA THR A 78 -18.30 10.24 -2.24
C THR A 78 -18.62 8.78 -2.58
N LEU A 79 -17.83 8.15 -3.45
CA LEU A 79 -17.97 6.72 -3.72
C LEU A 79 -17.56 5.89 -2.50
N PHE A 80 -16.41 6.19 -1.90
CA PHE A 80 -15.92 5.45 -0.73
C PHE A 80 -16.77 5.66 0.52
N SER A 81 -17.47 6.79 0.67
CA SER A 81 -18.38 7.01 1.79
C SER A 81 -19.53 6.01 1.88
N ARG A 82 -19.83 5.30 0.79
CA ARG A 82 -20.76 4.16 0.79
C ARG A 82 -20.31 3.00 1.67
N MET A 83 -19.02 2.90 2.01
CA MET A 83 -18.52 1.93 2.98
C MET A 83 -18.98 2.22 4.42
N GLY A 84 -19.38 3.47 4.71
CA GLY A 84 -19.64 3.93 6.07
C GLY A 84 -18.34 4.17 6.86
N GLY A 85 -18.44 4.23 8.18
CA GLY A 85 -17.30 4.44 9.08
C GLY A 85 -16.36 3.24 9.16
N LEU A 86 -15.07 3.51 9.39
CA LEU A 86 -14.07 2.48 9.70
C LEU A 86 -14.31 1.93 11.11
N LEU A 87 -14.49 0.61 11.24
CA LEU A 87 -14.69 -0.07 12.52
C LEU A 87 -13.38 -0.66 13.07
N SER A 88 -12.59 -1.29 12.20
CA SER A 88 -11.30 -1.87 12.57
C SER A 88 -10.40 -2.03 11.33
N MET A 89 -9.09 -2.06 11.54
CA MET A 89 -8.12 -2.47 10.52
C MET A 89 -7.08 -3.41 11.12
N GLU A 90 -6.57 -4.33 10.30
CA GLU A 90 -5.44 -5.18 10.63
C GLU A 90 -4.12 -4.41 10.47
N SER A 91 -3.02 -5.00 10.93
CA SER A 91 -1.69 -4.42 10.76
C SER A 91 -1.33 -4.33 9.27
N PRO A 92 -0.75 -3.21 8.81
CA PRO A 92 -0.31 -3.08 7.42
C PRO A 92 0.80 -4.06 7.10
N GLU A 93 0.65 -4.75 6.00
CA GLU A 93 1.64 -5.66 5.45
C GLU A 93 2.41 -4.98 4.32
N PHE A 94 3.73 -4.88 4.48
CA PHE A 94 4.61 -4.39 3.44
C PHE A 94 4.50 -5.26 2.19
N GLN A 95 4.32 -4.62 1.04
CA GLN A 95 4.26 -5.29 -0.26
C GLN A 95 5.57 -5.17 -1.02
N LYS A 96 6.02 -3.93 -1.25
CA LYS A 96 7.20 -3.62 -2.07
C LYS A 96 7.58 -2.14 -1.99
N VAL A 97 8.81 -1.84 -2.37
CA VAL A 97 9.25 -0.50 -2.75
C VAL A 97 9.23 -0.36 -4.27
N LEU A 98 8.62 0.72 -4.74
CA LEU A 98 8.65 1.16 -6.13
C LEU A 98 9.62 2.33 -6.23
N SER A 99 10.47 2.33 -7.25
CA SER A 99 11.26 3.51 -7.60
C SER A 99 10.49 4.32 -8.65
N GLU A 100 10.04 5.51 -8.27
CA GLU A 100 9.49 6.47 -9.22
C GLU A 100 10.54 7.52 -9.60
N GLU A 101 10.59 7.83 -10.89
CA GLU A 101 11.47 8.90 -11.40
C GLU A 101 10.77 10.25 -11.21
N ASP A 102 11.32 11.10 -10.35
CA ASP A 102 10.90 12.49 -10.29
C ASP A 102 11.64 13.32 -11.34
N SER A 103 10.90 14.16 -12.07
CA SER A 103 11.41 14.96 -13.19
C SER A 103 12.44 16.03 -12.78
N GLY A 104 12.68 16.24 -11.48
CA GLY A 104 13.61 17.24 -10.98
C GLY A 104 14.59 16.82 -9.87
N SER A 105 14.30 15.79 -9.07
CA SER A 105 15.03 15.55 -7.80
C SER A 105 15.63 14.15 -7.60
N GLY A 106 15.51 13.26 -8.59
CA GLY A 106 16.05 11.90 -8.53
C GLY A 106 14.97 10.84 -8.28
N LYS A 107 15.39 9.60 -7.99
CA LYS A 107 14.46 8.49 -7.73
C LYS A 107 13.86 8.64 -6.33
N LYS A 108 12.52 8.64 -6.24
CA LYS A 108 11.81 8.60 -4.96
C LYS A 108 11.35 7.18 -4.65
N ALA A 109 11.49 6.79 -3.38
CA ALA A 109 10.97 5.54 -2.89
C ALA A 109 9.46 5.69 -2.61
N VAL A 110 8.67 4.83 -3.25
CA VAL A 110 7.24 4.71 -3.01
C VAL A 110 6.99 3.35 -2.37
N ILE A 111 6.60 3.34 -1.10
CA ILE A 111 6.47 2.12 -0.30
C ILE A 111 5.00 1.71 -0.30
N ALA A 112 4.72 0.50 -0.78
CA ALA A 112 3.37 -0.04 -0.87
C ALA A 112 3.05 -0.95 0.32
N TYR A 113 1.88 -0.73 0.92
CA TYR A 113 1.32 -1.53 1.99
C TYR A 113 -0.12 -1.94 1.65
N GLU A 114 -0.54 -3.07 2.21
CA GLU A 114 -1.93 -3.51 2.19
C GLU A 114 -2.41 -3.88 3.59
N MET A 115 -3.69 -3.68 3.87
CA MET A 115 -4.31 -4.14 5.11
C MET A 115 -5.78 -4.48 4.90
N ALA A 116 -6.23 -5.54 5.57
CA ALA A 116 -7.65 -5.80 5.70
C ALA A 116 -8.28 -4.79 6.65
N ALA A 117 -9.48 -4.32 6.31
CA ALA A 117 -10.26 -3.42 7.12
C ALA A 117 -11.73 -3.82 7.12
N ARG A 118 -12.41 -3.51 8.22
CA ARG A 118 -13.86 -3.66 8.35
C ARG A 118 -14.49 -2.29 8.46
N TYR A 119 -15.41 -2.02 7.56
CA TYR A 119 -16.25 -0.84 7.58
C TYR A 119 -17.69 -1.24 7.95
N GLU A 120 -18.54 -0.25 8.23
CA GLU A 120 -19.95 -0.48 8.57
C GLU A 120 -20.71 -1.29 7.51
N ASN A 121 -20.43 -1.02 6.23
CA ASN A 121 -21.17 -1.63 5.10
C ASN A 121 -20.40 -2.78 4.42
N GLY A 122 -19.28 -3.23 4.98
CA GLY A 122 -18.58 -4.40 4.47
C GLY A 122 -17.10 -4.46 4.83
N ASP A 123 -16.51 -5.63 4.60
CA ASP A 123 -15.07 -5.82 4.65
C ASP A 123 -14.41 -5.23 3.39
N ALA A 124 -13.16 -4.79 3.52
CA ALA A 124 -12.40 -4.20 2.45
C ALA A 124 -10.90 -4.51 2.55
N LEU A 125 -10.22 -4.51 1.41
CA LEU A 125 -8.77 -4.45 1.33
C LEU A 125 -8.35 -3.03 1.01
N ILE A 126 -7.55 -2.42 1.89
CA ILE A 126 -6.97 -1.09 1.67
C ILE A 126 -5.58 -1.28 1.11
N SER A 127 -5.30 -0.63 -0.02
CA SER A 127 -3.94 -0.51 -0.57
C SER A 127 -3.49 0.95 -0.44
N ILE A 128 -2.35 1.18 0.21
CA ILE A 128 -1.77 2.51 0.42
C ILE A 128 -0.32 2.52 -0.04
N ASN A 129 0.04 3.55 -0.82
CA ASN A 129 1.42 3.81 -1.17
C ASN A 129 1.87 5.10 -0.51
N LEU A 130 3.04 5.07 0.11
CA LEU A 130 3.65 6.20 0.79
C LEU A 130 4.83 6.71 -0.03
N LEU A 131 4.88 8.01 -0.29
CA LEU A 131 6.07 8.68 -0.81
C LEU A 131 6.95 9.06 0.37
N GLU A 132 8.20 8.60 0.38
CA GLU A 132 9.16 9.05 1.38
C GLU A 132 9.82 10.37 0.95
N ARG A 133 9.80 11.37 1.84
CA ARG A 133 10.48 12.66 1.66
C ARG A 133 11.06 13.15 2.97
N ASP A 134 12.37 13.38 3.00
CA ASP A 134 13.10 13.96 4.15
C ASP A 134 12.82 13.24 5.48
N GLY A 135 12.66 11.91 5.44
CA GLY A 135 12.36 11.08 6.62
C GLY A 135 10.89 11.06 7.05
N SER A 136 10.02 11.79 6.35
CA SER A 136 8.56 11.79 6.51
C SER A 136 7.85 11.07 5.36
N PHE A 137 6.54 10.85 5.51
CA PHE A 137 5.70 10.22 4.48
C PHE A 137 4.56 11.12 4.05
N GLU A 138 4.22 11.04 2.77
CA GLU A 138 3.03 11.62 2.16
C GLU A 138 2.24 10.49 1.47
N VAL A 139 0.92 10.59 1.39
CA VAL A 139 0.10 9.57 0.72
C VAL A 139 0.22 9.73 -0.80
N TYR A 140 0.85 8.77 -1.45
CA TYR A 140 1.01 8.74 -2.90
C TYR A 140 -0.16 8.07 -3.60
N ARG A 141 -0.73 7.04 -2.97
CA ARG A 141 -1.92 6.34 -3.47
C ARG A 141 -2.71 5.82 -2.29
N PHE A 142 -4.03 5.90 -2.40
CA PHE A 142 -4.95 5.26 -1.47
C PHE A 142 -6.10 4.66 -2.26
N ASN A 143 -6.41 3.39 -2.03
CA ASN A 143 -7.51 2.69 -2.66
C ASN A 143 -8.20 1.75 -1.67
N VAL A 144 -9.51 1.62 -1.80
CA VAL A 144 -10.34 0.69 -1.04
C VAL A 144 -11.00 -0.26 -2.03
N SER A 145 -10.74 -1.55 -1.89
CA SER A 145 -11.38 -2.61 -2.66
C SER A 145 -12.41 -3.32 -1.78
N SER A 146 -13.67 -3.29 -2.16
CA SER A 146 -14.76 -3.98 -1.44
C SER A 146 -15.90 -4.33 -2.39
N GLU A 147 -16.56 -5.46 -2.11
CA GLU A 147 -17.78 -5.88 -2.82
C GLU A 147 -18.91 -4.86 -2.64
N ALA A 148 -18.97 -4.18 -1.48
CA ALA A 148 -19.98 -3.15 -1.19
C ALA A 148 -19.89 -1.93 -2.12
N LEU A 149 -18.76 -1.74 -2.82
CA LEU A 149 -18.59 -0.71 -3.85
C LEU A 149 -18.90 -1.22 -5.26
N ALA A 150 -18.88 -2.54 -5.47
CA ALA A 150 -19.17 -3.17 -6.75
C ALA A 150 -20.68 -3.35 -6.99
N GLU A 151 -21.46 -3.48 -5.91
CA GLU A 151 -22.92 -3.48 -5.96
C GLU A 151 -23.46 -2.05 -6.16
N SER A 152 -23.60 -1.62 -7.41
CA SER A 152 -24.39 -0.44 -7.75
C SER A 152 -25.48 -0.85 -8.76
N PRO A 153 -26.78 -0.62 -8.47
CA PRO A 153 -27.87 -0.79 -9.44
C PRO A 153 -27.80 0.22 -10.58
#